data_AF-A0A2H9LBT0-F1
#
_entry.id   AF-A0A2H9LBT0-F1
#
_cell.length_a   1.000
_cell.length_b   1.000
_cell.length_c   1.000
_cell.angle_alpha   90.00
_cell.angle_beta   90.00
_cell.angle_gamma   90.00
#
_symmetry.space_group_name_H-M   'P 1'
#
loop_
_entity.id
_entity.type
_entity.pdbx_description
1 polymer ?
#
loop_
_entity_poly.entity_id
_entity_poly.type
_entity_poly.pdbx_seq_one_letter_code
_entity_poly.pdbx_strand_id
1 'polypeptide(L)'
;GVDVLFLISVPTEQTIEIQAVDGPSAGAATTVLTIAAIENRRVRSDVIITGTVQADHTIGLIGGVYAKAKAAHDNSATLFLVPKGQYVEVYKQVGPWALTEYKPISYLQDYAQQQGWGLQIQEVSTIEEAANLMLEPS
;
A
#
# COMPACT_ATOMS: atom_id res chain seq x y z
N GLY A 1 14.03 10.39 7.78
CA GLY A 1 13.37 9.23 8.43
C GLY A 1 14.24 8.04 8.18
N VAL A 2 14.34 7.11 9.12
CA VAL A 2 15.25 5.98 9.00
C VAL A 2 14.60 4.96 8.06
N ASP A 3 15.18 4.71 6.89
CA ASP A 3 14.70 3.66 5.99
C ASP A 3 15.04 2.30 6.61
N VAL A 4 14.03 1.48 6.91
CA VAL A 4 14.24 0.12 7.42
C VAL A 4 14.16 -0.85 6.24
N LEU A 5 15.33 -1.34 5.83
CA LEU A 5 15.44 -2.40 4.82
C LEU A 5 15.20 -3.75 5.50
N PHE A 6 14.09 -4.40 5.20
CA PHE A 6 13.90 -5.81 5.53
C PHE A 6 14.33 -6.67 4.35
N LEU A 7 15.28 -7.58 4.58
CA LEU A 7 15.71 -8.58 3.61
C LEU A 7 15.10 -9.92 4.02
N ILE A 8 14.18 -10.44 3.20
CA ILE A 8 13.68 -11.81 3.33
C ILE A 8 14.48 -12.66 2.35
N SER A 9 15.35 -13.52 2.88
CA SER A 9 16.09 -14.51 2.08
C SER A 9 15.25 -15.78 2.00
N VAL A 10 14.66 -16.01 0.83
CA VAL A 10 14.03 -17.30 0.48
C VAL A 10 15.16 -18.25 0.05
N PRO A 11 15.07 -19.58 0.25
CA PRO A 11 16.03 -20.55 -0.29
C PRO A 11 15.88 -20.75 -1.82
N THR A 12 15.75 -19.65 -2.54
CA THR A 12 15.89 -19.49 -3.99
C THR A 12 16.75 -18.25 -4.20
N GLU A 13 17.49 -18.12 -5.31
CA GLU A 13 18.45 -17.02 -5.55
C GLU A 13 17.84 -15.60 -5.63
N GLN A 14 16.61 -15.39 -5.17
CA GLN A 14 15.90 -14.12 -5.22
C GLN A 14 16.01 -13.38 -3.88
N THR A 15 16.55 -12.16 -3.94
CA THR A 15 16.51 -11.21 -2.83
C THR A 15 15.23 -10.38 -2.98
N ILE A 16 14.34 -10.47 -2.00
CA ILE A 16 13.15 -9.61 -1.93
C ILE A 16 13.54 -8.37 -1.13
N GLU A 17 13.68 -7.23 -1.80
CA GLU A 17 13.90 -5.94 -1.15
C GLU A 17 12.56 -5.31 -0.74
N ILE A 18 12.40 -5.05 0.55
CA ILE A 18 11.22 -4.40 1.11
C ILE A 18 11.57 -2.94 1.35
N GLN A 19 11.03 -2.04 0.53
CA GLN A 19 10.98 -0.62 0.85
C GLN A 19 9.74 -0.35 1.71
N ALA A 20 9.86 -0.60 3.01
CA ALA A 20 8.80 -0.31 3.96
C ALA A 20 8.74 1.19 4.23
N VAL A 21 7.65 1.85 3.80
CA VAL A 21 7.34 3.20 4.27
C VAL A 21 6.81 3.08 5.70
N ASP A 22 7.62 3.56 6.64
CA ASP A 22 7.55 3.37 8.09
C ASP A 22 6.13 3.48 8.72
N GLY A 23 5.79 2.52 9.59
CA GLY A 23 4.54 2.43 10.38
C GLY A 23 3.84 1.05 10.36
N PRO A 24 2.99 0.71 11.37
CA PRO A 24 2.27 -0.59 11.46
C PRO A 24 1.40 -0.92 10.24
N SER A 25 1.12 0.08 9.41
CA SER A 25 0.48 -0.02 8.11
C SER A 25 1.24 -0.82 7.05
N ALA A 26 2.48 -1.25 7.32
CA ALA A 26 3.21 -2.19 6.46
C ALA A 26 2.81 -3.67 6.71
N GLY A 27 1.93 -3.94 7.68
CA GLY A 27 1.53 -5.30 8.04
C GLY A 27 1.02 -6.10 6.85
N ALA A 28 0.16 -5.51 6.01
CA ALA A 28 -0.41 -6.21 4.86
C ALA A 28 0.67 -6.61 3.84
N ALA A 29 1.63 -5.72 3.56
CA ALA A 29 2.76 -6.01 2.68
C ALA A 29 3.59 -7.17 3.23
N THR A 30 4.00 -7.10 4.50
CA THR A 30 4.80 -8.15 5.15
C THR A 30 4.11 -9.51 5.14
N THR A 31 2.79 -9.55 5.40
CA THR A 31 2.02 -10.79 5.36
C THR A 31 1.96 -11.37 3.94
N VAL A 32 1.67 -10.58 2.92
CA VAL A 32 1.64 -11.06 1.52
C VAL A 32 3.01 -11.59 1.08
N LEU A 33 4.09 -10.90 1.44
CA LEU A 33 5.46 -11.34 1.14
C LEU A 33 5.81 -12.65 1.85
N THR A 34 5.35 -12.82 3.09
CA THR A 34 5.54 -14.06 3.84
C THR A 34 4.82 -15.22 3.17
N ILE A 35 3.58 -15.01 2.70
CA ILE A 35 2.83 -15.99 1.90
C ILE A 35 3.60 -16.35 0.63
N ALA A 36 4.09 -15.35 -0.11
CA ALA A 36 4.87 -15.55 -1.32
C ALA A 36 6.12 -16.42 -1.08
N ALA A 37 6.84 -16.17 0.02
CA ALA A 37 8.03 -16.93 0.40
C ALA A 37 7.71 -18.39 0.76
N ILE A 38 6.59 -18.63 1.47
CA ILE A 38 6.15 -19.98 1.85
C ILE A 38 5.65 -20.75 0.62
N GLU A 39 4.90 -20.10 -0.26
CA GLU A 39 4.33 -20.70 -1.48
C GLU A 39 5.32 -20.76 -2.64
N ASN A 40 6.51 -20.18 -2.48
CA ASN A 40 7.51 -20.01 -3.54
C ASN A 40 6.94 -19.34 -4.80
N ARG A 41 6.13 -18.29 -4.59
CA ARG A 41 5.49 -17.50 -5.65
C ARG A 41 6.20 -16.17 -5.84
N ARG A 42 6.17 -15.66 -7.08
CA ARG A 42 6.71 -14.34 -7.41
C ARG A 42 5.72 -13.25 -7.03
N VAL A 43 6.26 -12.15 -6.52
CA VAL A 43 5.51 -10.94 -6.17
C VAL A 43 5.66 -9.95 -7.31
N ARG A 44 4.53 -9.39 -7.74
CA ARG A 44 4.47 -8.32 -8.73
C ARG A 44 5.13 -7.05 -8.20
N SER A 45 6.11 -6.53 -8.92
CA SER A 45 6.81 -5.29 -8.58
C SER A 45 6.03 -4.02 -8.90
N ASP A 46 4.98 -4.11 -9.72
CA ASP A 46 4.12 -3.01 -10.14
C ASP A 46 2.94 -2.75 -9.19
N VAL A 47 2.82 -3.53 -8.11
CA VAL A 47 1.73 -3.47 -7.13
C VAL A 47 2.27 -3.16 -5.74
N ILE A 48 1.75 -2.11 -5.11
CA ILE A 48 2.09 -1.72 -3.73
C ILE A 48 0.84 -1.80 -2.87
N ILE A 49 0.98 -2.24 -1.61
CA ILE A 49 -0.11 -2.32 -0.64
C ILE A 49 0.22 -1.57 0.65
N THR A 50 -0.80 -0.96 1.26
CA THR A 50 -0.76 -0.46 2.64
C THR A 50 -1.95 -1.00 3.42
N GLY A 51 -1.77 -1.20 4.72
CA GLY A 51 -2.83 -1.62 5.63
C GLY A 51 -2.29 -2.37 6.83
N THR A 52 -2.99 -2.26 7.95
CA THR A 52 -2.69 -3.09 9.14
C THR A 52 -3.42 -4.42 8.99
N VAL A 53 -2.76 -5.54 9.28
CA VAL A 53 -3.43 -6.85 9.29
C VAL A 53 -4.08 -7.10 10.63
N GLN A 54 -5.35 -7.47 10.62
CA GLN A 54 -6.12 -7.83 11.80
C GLN A 54 -6.10 -9.35 12.01
N ALA A 55 -6.44 -9.79 13.22
CA ALA A 55 -6.45 -11.22 13.59
C ALA A 55 -7.47 -12.04 12.78
N ASP A 56 -8.49 -11.41 12.22
CA ASP A 56 -9.49 -12.00 11.33
C ASP A 56 -9.07 -11.95 9.85
N HIS A 57 -7.81 -11.64 9.57
CA HIS A 57 -7.19 -11.52 8.24
C HIS A 57 -7.71 -10.32 7.40
N THR A 58 -8.48 -9.42 8.00
CA THR A 58 -8.92 -8.18 7.34
C THR A 58 -7.83 -7.11 7.35
N ILE A 59 -7.95 -6.17 6.42
CA ILE A 59 -7.02 -5.05 6.26
C ILE A 59 -7.65 -3.81 6.88
N GLY A 60 -7.02 -3.28 7.92
CA GLY A 60 -7.45 -2.10 8.66
C GLY A 60 -6.97 -0.78 8.05
N LEU A 61 -7.74 0.28 8.32
CA LEU A 61 -7.51 1.65 7.85
C LEU A 61 -6.16 2.22 8.31
N ILE A 62 -5.66 3.19 7.54
CA ILE A 62 -4.36 3.82 7.77
C ILE A 62 -4.43 5.34 7.70
N GLY A 63 -3.47 6.02 8.30
CA GLY A 63 -3.26 7.47 8.10
C GLY A 63 -2.31 7.76 6.94
N GLY A 64 -2.36 8.99 6.44
CA GLY A 64 -1.38 9.49 5.46
C GLY A 64 -1.41 8.77 4.11
N VAL A 65 -2.59 8.32 3.67
CA VAL A 65 -2.74 7.57 2.39
C VAL A 65 -2.23 8.35 1.18
N TYR A 66 -2.35 9.69 1.20
CA TYR A 66 -1.84 10.55 0.13
C TYR A 66 -0.32 10.40 -0.04
N ALA A 67 0.43 10.49 1.05
CA ALA A 67 1.89 10.38 1.02
C ALA A 67 2.33 9.00 0.52
N LYS A 68 1.60 7.95 0.90
CA LYS A 68 1.85 6.57 0.46
C LYS A 68 1.50 6.34 -1.01
N ALA A 69 0.39 6.89 -1.50
CA ALA A 69 0.05 6.85 -2.91
C ALA A 69 1.10 7.58 -3.77
N LYS A 70 1.58 8.74 -3.28
CA LYS A 70 2.68 9.45 -3.94
C LYS A 70 3.95 8.60 -3.96
N ALA A 71 4.32 7.99 -2.83
CA ALA A 71 5.47 7.09 -2.78
C ALA A 71 5.31 5.88 -3.71
N ALA A 72 4.09 5.37 -3.88
CA ALA A 72 3.81 4.29 -4.82
C ALA A 72 4.03 4.72 -6.27
N HIS A 73 3.55 5.91 -6.64
CA HIS A 73 3.82 6.52 -7.94
C HIS A 73 5.32 6.78 -8.15
N ASP A 74 6.02 7.35 -7.16
CA ASP A 74 7.46 7.63 -7.24
C ASP A 74 8.28 6.33 -7.43
N ASN A 75 7.78 5.19 -6.94
CA ASN A 75 8.32 3.85 -7.15
C ASN A 75 7.84 3.16 -8.44
N SER A 76 7.21 3.89 -9.36
CA SER A 76 6.71 3.37 -10.64
C SER A 76 5.67 2.24 -10.52
N ALA A 77 4.95 2.16 -9.40
CA ALA A 77 3.84 1.24 -9.29
C ALA A 77 2.68 1.69 -10.18
N THR A 78 1.97 0.73 -10.76
CA THR A 78 0.75 0.96 -11.54
C THR A 78 -0.51 0.71 -10.72
N LEU A 79 -0.39 -0.04 -9.62
CA LEU A 79 -1.50 -0.38 -8.74
C LEU A 79 -1.13 -0.14 -7.27
N PHE A 80 -1.97 0.61 -6.57
CA PHE A 80 -1.85 0.89 -5.15
C PHE A 80 -3.09 0.36 -4.41
N LEU A 81 -2.88 -0.67 -3.60
CA LEU A 81 -3.90 -1.34 -2.81
C LEU A 81 -4.04 -0.64 -1.46
N VAL A 82 -5.27 -0.28 -1.12
CA VAL A 82 -5.62 0.38 0.14
C VAL A 82 -6.74 -0.38 0.86
N PRO A 83 -6.88 -0.22 2.18
CA PRO A 83 -7.95 -0.88 2.92
C PRO A 83 -9.33 -0.45 2.41
N LYS A 84 -10.32 -1.36 2.46
CA LYS A 84 -11.70 -1.02 2.13
C LYS A 84 -12.28 0.00 3.11
N GLY A 85 -12.95 1.01 2.57
CA GLY A 85 -13.47 2.15 3.34
C GLY A 85 -12.41 3.20 3.68
N GLN A 86 -11.25 3.15 3.03
CA GLN A 86 -10.18 4.13 3.26
C GLN A 86 -10.62 5.55 2.87
N TYR A 87 -10.18 6.52 3.68
CA TYR A 87 -10.35 7.93 3.42
C TYR A 87 -9.00 8.61 3.28
N VAL A 88 -9.01 9.79 2.65
CA VAL A 88 -7.85 10.66 2.51
C VAL A 88 -8.01 11.93 3.34
N GLU A 89 -6.97 12.26 4.09
CA GLU A 89 -6.84 13.46 4.87
C GLU A 89 -6.36 14.61 3.97
N VAL A 90 -7.16 15.66 3.86
CA VAL A 90 -6.83 16.87 3.10
C VAL A 90 -6.65 18.02 4.06
N TYR A 91 -5.41 18.50 4.17
CA TYR A 91 -5.07 19.63 5.02
C TYR A 91 -5.35 20.95 4.27
N LYS A 92 -6.20 21.79 4.85
CA LYS A 92 -6.50 23.14 4.35
C LYS A 92 -6.12 24.17 5.39
N GLN A 93 -5.40 25.20 4.97
CA GLN A 93 -5.16 26.38 5.79
C GLN A 93 -6.28 27.39 5.57
N VAL A 94 -6.96 27.78 6.65
CA VAL A 94 -8.03 28.78 6.63
C VAL A 94 -7.66 29.89 7.62
N GLY A 95 -6.99 30.92 7.11
CA GLY A 95 -6.42 31.98 7.94
C GLY A 95 -5.32 31.43 8.87
N PRO A 96 -5.39 31.68 10.19
CA PRO A 96 -4.43 31.14 11.15
C PRO A 96 -4.71 29.67 11.56
N TRP A 97 -5.80 29.07 11.05
CA TRP A 97 -6.23 27.73 11.45
C TRP A 97 -5.87 26.68 10.38
N ALA A 98 -5.51 25.48 10.84
CA ALA A 98 -5.38 24.30 9.99
C ALA A 98 -6.63 23.41 10.19
N LEU A 99 -7.32 23.11 9.10
CA LEU A 99 -8.47 22.22 9.08
C LEU A 99 -8.10 20.95 8.31
N THR A 100 -8.38 19.79 8.92
CA THR A 100 -8.28 18.50 8.23
C THR A 100 -9.66 18.09 7.76
N GLU A 101 -9.82 17.95 6.44
CA GLU A 101 -11.03 17.43 5.80
C GLU A 101 -10.80 15.98 5.42
N TYR A 102 -11.79 15.11 5.69
CA TYR A 102 -11.74 13.71 5.29
C TYR A 102 -12.55 13.52 4.01
N LYS A 103 -11.91 12.99 2.96
CA LYS A 103 -12.53 12.71 1.68
C LYS A 103 -12.52 11.22 1.37
N PRO A 104 -13.48 10.72 0.56
CA PRO A 104 -13.45 9.33 0.10
C PRO A 104 -12.20 9.07 -0.74
N ILE A 105 -11.78 7.80 -0.82
CA ILE A 105 -10.60 7.42 -1.61
C ILE A 105 -10.72 7.78 -3.11
N SER A 106 -11.95 7.85 -3.65
CA SER A 106 -12.19 8.28 -5.03
C SER A 106 -11.60 9.66 -5.32
N TYR A 107 -11.59 10.57 -4.35
CA TYR A 107 -10.92 11.86 -4.49
C TYR A 107 -9.42 11.73 -4.77
N LEU A 108 -8.75 10.77 -4.12
CA LEU A 108 -7.33 10.51 -4.34
C LEU A 108 -7.10 9.86 -5.71
N GLN A 109 -8.00 8.97 -6.15
CA GLN A 109 -7.95 8.39 -7.49
C GLN A 109 -8.08 9.46 -8.58
N ASP A 110 -9.03 10.38 -8.44
CA ASP A 110 -9.24 11.49 -9.38
C ASP A 110 -8.01 12.41 -9.41
N TYR A 111 -7.45 12.72 -8.23
CA TYR A 111 -6.24 13.51 -8.12
C TYR A 111 -5.05 12.84 -8.83
N ALA A 112 -4.83 11.55 -8.59
CA ALA A 112 -3.74 10.79 -9.23
C ALA A 112 -3.88 10.80 -10.77
N GLN A 113 -5.10 10.70 -11.30
CA GLN A 113 -5.36 10.81 -12.74
C GLN A 113 -5.06 12.21 -13.28
N GLN A 114 -5.52 13.27 -12.58
CA GLN A 114 -5.26 14.66 -12.98
C GLN A 114 -3.77 15.01 -12.98
N GLN A 115 -3.00 14.45 -12.05
CA GLN A 115 -1.55 14.61 -12.00
C GLN A 115 -0.80 13.72 -13.00
N GLY A 116 -1.49 12.85 -13.74
CA GLY A 116 -0.87 11.95 -14.71
C GLY A 116 -0.02 10.85 -14.07
N TRP A 117 -0.34 10.41 -12.85
CA TRP A 117 0.48 9.44 -12.13
C TRP A 117 0.47 8.04 -12.76
N GLY A 118 -0.52 7.73 -13.60
CA GLY A 118 -0.72 6.37 -14.13
C GLY A 118 -0.99 5.32 -13.03
N LEU A 119 -1.34 5.78 -11.82
CA LEU A 119 -1.54 4.95 -10.64
C LEU A 119 -3.03 4.65 -10.47
N GLN A 120 -3.39 3.37 -10.50
CA GLN A 120 -4.71 2.90 -10.10
C GLN A 120 -4.73 2.65 -8.59
N ILE A 121 -5.75 3.14 -7.92
CA ILE A 121 -5.96 2.94 -6.48
C ILE A 121 -7.15 2.00 -6.34
N GLN A 122 -6.92 0.87 -5.68
CA GLN A 122 -7.92 -0.17 -5.51
C GLN A 122 -8.09 -0.52 -4.04
N GLU A 123 -9.34 -0.56 -3.60
CA GLU A 123 -9.69 -1.00 -2.26
C GLU A 123 -9.65 -2.53 -2.16
N VAL A 124 -9.11 -3.05 -1.06
CA VAL A 124 -9.06 -4.47 -0.71
C VAL A 124 -9.45 -4.66 0.75
N SER A 125 -10.14 -5.77 1.03
CA SER A 125 -10.72 -6.05 2.35
C SER A 125 -9.88 -7.03 3.16
N THR A 126 -9.23 -8.00 2.51
CA THR A 126 -8.54 -9.12 3.15
C THR A 126 -7.16 -9.36 2.54
N ILE A 127 -6.31 -10.06 3.29
CA ILE A 127 -4.99 -10.48 2.82
C ILE A 127 -5.07 -11.43 1.63
N GLU A 128 -6.09 -12.29 1.58
CA GLU A 128 -6.30 -13.20 0.45
C GLU A 128 -6.58 -12.43 -0.85
N GLU A 129 -7.45 -11.43 -0.80
CA GLU A 129 -7.74 -10.55 -1.93
C GLU A 129 -6.48 -9.81 -2.40
N ALA A 130 -5.71 -9.28 -1.45
CA ALA A 130 -4.43 -8.64 -1.75
C ALA A 130 -3.42 -9.59 -2.39
N ALA A 131 -3.25 -10.80 -1.83
CA ALA A 131 -2.34 -11.80 -2.34
C ALA A 131 -2.70 -12.23 -3.77
N ASN A 132 -3.98 -12.38 -4.09
CA ASN A 132 -4.44 -12.70 -5.46
C ASN A 132 -4.09 -11.61 -6.48
N LEU A 133 -4.02 -10.35 -6.07
CA LEU A 133 -3.63 -9.23 -6.94
C LEU A 133 -2.12 -9.04 -7.04
N MET A 134 -1.39 -9.40 -5.99
CA MET A 134 0.06 -9.17 -5.85
C MET A 134 0.93 -10.36 -6.26
N LEU A 135 0.42 -11.59 -6.21
CA LEU A 135 1.21 -12.79 -6.48
C LEU A 135 0.92 -13.34 -7.88
N GLU A 136 1.97 -13.70 -8.61
CA GLU A 136 1.85 -14.34 -9.92
C GLU A 136 1.14 -15.71 -9.78
N PRO A 137 0.37 -16.14 -10.81
CA PRO A 137 -0.17 -17.50 -10.88
C PRO A 137 0.97 -18.53 -10.86
N SER A 138 0.74 -19.65 -10.18
CA SER A 138 1.63 -20.81 -10.14
C SER A 138 1.63 -21.61 -11.44
#